data_AF-A0A4Q1APG0-F1
#
_entry.id   AF-A0A4Q1APG0-F1
#
_cell.length_a   1.000
_cell.length_b   1.000
_cell.length_c   1.000
_cell.angle_alpha   90.00
_cell.angle_beta   90.00
_cell.angle_gamma   90.00
#
_symmetry.space_group_name_H-M   'P 1'
#
loop_
_entity.id
_entity.type
_entity.pdbx_description
1 polymer ?
#
loop_
_entity_poly.entity_id
_entity_poly.type
_entity_poly.pdbx_seq_one_letter_code
_entity_poly.pdbx_strand_id
1 'polypeptide(L)'
;MNDLINLQLDLINKINPKYEKKLLLTQEEVADIIGISTGTLKNIRSKGFGPRYIKFKYGNKERVLYPKTALAQWVNETEKINDEWIIDEKN
;
A
#
# COMPACT_ATOMS: atom_id res chain seq x y z
N MET A 1 1.14 -15.51 17.42
CA MET A 1 1.28 -14.11 16.94
C MET A 1 1.67 -14.23 15.47
N ASN A 2 0.82 -13.79 14.53
CA ASN A 2 0.78 -14.32 13.15
C ASN A 2 2.10 -14.19 12.37
N ASP A 3 2.68 -15.32 11.97
CA ASP A 3 3.94 -15.40 11.21
C ASP A 3 3.88 -14.66 9.86
N LEU A 4 2.69 -14.59 9.25
CA LEU A 4 2.42 -13.80 8.05
C LEU A 4 2.66 -12.30 8.24
N ILE A 5 2.36 -11.77 9.44
CA ILE A 5 2.57 -10.35 9.75
C ILE A 5 4.07 -10.05 9.82
N ASN A 6 4.86 -10.95 10.40
CA ASN A 6 6.31 -10.78 10.53
C ASN A 6 6.99 -10.83 9.16
N LEU A 7 6.59 -11.76 8.29
CA LEU A 7 7.12 -11.85 6.92
C LEU A 7 6.85 -10.57 6.11
N GLN A 8 5.66 -9.99 6.26
CA GLN A 8 5.29 -8.75 5.57
C GLN A 8 6.09 -7.54 6.07
N LEU A 9 6.35 -7.45 7.38
CA LEU A 9 7.18 -6.40 7.95
C LEU A 9 8.62 -6.46 7.40
N ASP A 10 9.19 -7.66 7.30
CA ASP A 10 10.52 -7.87 6.76
C ASP A 10 10.64 -7.45 5.29
N LEU A 11 9.67 -7.81 4.44
CA LEU A 11 9.66 -7.42 3.03
C LEU A 11 9.59 -5.89 2.87
N ILE A 12 8.73 -5.22 3.64
CA ILE A 12 8.60 -3.75 3.59
C ILE A 12 9.88 -3.06 4.07
N ASN A 13 10.52 -3.58 5.13
CA ASN A 13 11.75 -3.01 5.65
C ASN A 13 12.93 -3.20 4.67
N LYS A 14 12.95 -4.32 3.92
CA LYS A 14 13.94 -4.58 2.87
C LYS A 14 13.80 -3.65 1.66
N ILE A 15 12.59 -3.20 1.32
CA ILE A 15 12.37 -2.27 0.19
C ILE A 15 13.08 -0.93 0.41
N ASN A 16 13.08 -0.40 1.65
CA ASN A 16 13.87 0.79 2.01
C ASN A 16 14.07 0.88 3.54
N PRO A 17 15.33 0.85 4.03
CA PRO A 17 15.63 0.98 5.47
C PRO A 17 15.06 2.25 6.13
N LYS A 18 14.84 3.31 5.34
CA LYS A 18 14.20 4.56 5.81
C LYS A 18 12.82 4.32 6.43
N TYR A 19 12.11 3.29 5.99
CA TYR A 19 10.76 3.00 6.48
C TYR A 19 10.75 2.04 7.66
N GLU A 20 11.87 1.41 8.03
CA GLU A 20 11.95 0.33 9.03
C GLU A 20 11.17 0.63 10.31
N LYS A 21 11.35 1.85 10.85
CA LYS A 21 10.72 2.28 12.11
C LYS A 21 9.30 2.87 11.98
N LYS A 22 8.76 2.98 10.76
CA LYS A 22 7.43 3.56 10.51
C LYS A 22 6.36 2.46 10.46
N LEU A 23 5.25 2.65 11.17
CA LEU A 23 4.06 1.78 11.05
C LEU A 23 3.06 2.26 9.99
N LEU A 24 3.07 3.57 9.74
CA LEU A 24 2.21 4.26 8.80
C LEU A 24 3.06 5.01 7.78
N LEU A 25 2.65 4.95 6.52
CA LEU A 25 3.29 5.60 5.38
C LEU A 25 2.43 6.80 4.94
N THR A 26 3.06 7.87 4.46
CA THR A 26 2.33 9.00 3.87
C THR A 26 1.89 8.67 2.44
N GLN A 27 1.06 9.54 1.85
CA GLN A 27 0.64 9.39 0.46
C GLN A 27 1.83 9.42 -0.51
N GLU A 28 2.82 10.28 -0.24
CA GLU A 28 4.05 10.39 -1.02
C GLU A 28 4.85 9.10 -0.95
N GLU A 29 5.02 8.54 0.25
CA GLU A 29 5.77 7.29 0.45
C GLU A 29 5.11 6.09 -0.21
N VAL A 30 3.78 5.97 -0.12
CA VAL A 30 3.06 4.88 -0.78
C VAL A 30 3.13 5.01 -2.30
N ALA A 31 2.94 6.22 -2.83
CA ALA A 31 3.00 6.48 -4.27
C ALA A 31 4.39 6.12 -4.83
N ASP A 32 5.45 6.48 -4.11
CA ASP A 32 6.83 6.12 -4.43
C ASP A 32 7.05 4.59 -4.42
N ILE A 33 6.60 3.91 -3.36
CA ILE A 33 6.74 2.45 -3.22
C ILE A 33 6.06 1.68 -4.37
N ILE A 34 4.88 2.10 -4.80
CA ILE A 34 4.11 1.40 -5.86
C ILE A 34 4.36 1.96 -7.26
N GLY A 35 5.26 2.94 -7.40
CA GLY A 35 5.65 3.49 -8.70
C GLY A 35 4.59 4.33 -9.41
N ILE A 36 3.73 5.06 -8.70
CA ILE A 36 2.70 5.93 -9.29
C ILE A 36 2.78 7.36 -8.75
N SER A 37 2.10 8.31 -9.41
CA SER A 37 2.00 9.68 -8.89
C SER A 37 1.06 9.77 -7.68
N THR A 38 1.32 10.72 -6.77
CA THR A 38 0.43 11.01 -5.63
C THR A 38 -0.98 11.43 -6.07
N GLY A 39 -1.08 12.12 -7.21
CA GLY A 39 -2.35 12.49 -7.85
C GLY A 39 -3.13 11.25 -8.31
N THR A 40 -2.43 10.30 -8.94
CA THR A 40 -3.00 9.00 -9.32
C THR A 40 -3.51 8.29 -8.07
N LEU A 41 -2.66 8.14 -7.04
CA LEU A 41 -3.04 7.49 -5.77
C LEU A 41 -4.26 8.13 -5.11
N LYS A 42 -4.35 9.47 -5.12
CA LYS A 42 -5.53 10.19 -4.64
C LYS A 42 -6.78 9.86 -5.45
N ASN A 43 -6.66 9.79 -6.78
CA ASN A 43 -7.77 9.50 -7.69
C ASN A 43 -8.31 8.07 -7.53
N ILE A 44 -7.45 7.05 -7.52
CA ILE A 44 -7.87 5.66 -7.25
C ILE A 44 -8.55 5.56 -5.88
N ARG A 45 -7.98 6.19 -4.86
CA ARG A 45 -8.58 6.25 -3.52
C ARG A 45 -9.96 6.91 -3.51
N SER A 46 -10.16 8.01 -4.24
CA SER A 46 -11.48 8.65 -4.34
C SER A 46 -12.52 7.80 -5.04
N LYS A 47 -12.08 6.88 -5.90
CA LYS A 47 -12.94 5.90 -6.58
C LYS A 47 -13.19 4.64 -5.72
N GLY A 48 -12.66 4.59 -4.51
CA GLY A 48 -12.80 3.44 -3.60
C GLY A 48 -11.79 2.32 -3.84
N PHE A 49 -10.79 2.52 -4.69
CA PHE A 49 -9.75 1.54 -5.00
C PHE A 49 -8.44 1.86 -4.27
N GLY A 50 -7.59 0.84 -4.14
CA GLY A 50 -6.26 0.97 -3.56
C GLY A 50 -6.15 0.48 -2.11
N PRO A 51 -4.97 0.63 -1.50
CA PRO A 51 -4.73 0.16 -0.15
C PRO A 51 -5.58 0.92 0.87
N ARG A 52 -6.00 0.21 1.92
CA ARG A 52 -6.72 0.81 3.04
C ARG A 52 -5.89 1.94 3.65
N TYR A 53 -6.56 3.02 4.01
CA TYR A 53 -5.95 4.22 4.56
C TYR A 53 -6.70 4.72 5.79
N ILE A 54 -6.03 5.59 6.54
CA ILE A 54 -6.55 6.29 7.71
C ILE A 54 -6.51 7.78 7.37
N LYS A 55 -7.64 8.45 7.53
CA LYS A 55 -7.69 9.92 7.52
C LYS A 55 -7.45 10.41 8.94
N PHE A 56 -6.34 11.10 9.13
CA PHE A 56 -6.03 11.75 10.40
C PHE A 56 -6.30 13.24 10.26
N LYS A 57 -7.24 13.75 11.06
CA LYS A 57 -7.55 15.18 11.12
C LYS A 57 -7.06 15.73 12.46
N TYR A 58 -6.22 16.76 12.42
CA TYR A 58 -5.78 17.51 13.59
C TYR A 58 -6.00 19.00 13.34
N GLY A 59 -7.04 19.55 13.98
CA GLY A 59 -7.54 20.90 13.70
C GLY A 59 -7.94 21.05 12.21
N ASN A 60 -7.34 22.03 11.54
CA ASN A 60 -7.57 22.32 10.12
C ASN A 60 -6.71 21.49 9.16
N LYS A 61 -5.81 20.65 9.68
CA LYS A 61 -4.91 19.83 8.86
C LYS A 61 -5.48 18.42 8.73
N GLU A 62 -5.63 17.96 7.49
CA GLU A 62 -5.95 16.57 7.16
C GLU A 62 -4.72 15.89 6.57
N ARG A 63 -4.44 14.67 7.00
CA ARG A 63 -3.42 13.80 6.42
C ARG A 63 -4.01 12.44 6.13
N VAL A 64 -3.55 11.83 5.04
CA VAL A 64 -3.88 10.44 4.70
C VAL A 64 -2.65 9.60 4.99
N LEU A 65 -2.83 8.57 5.80
CA LEU A 65 -1.80 7.64 6.21
C LEU A 65 -2.20 6.22 5.84
N TYR A 66 -1.24 5.44 5.37
CA TYR A 66 -1.45 4.07 4.92
C TYR A 66 -0.72 3.12 5.86
N PRO A 67 -1.43 2.22 6.56
CA PRO A 67 -0.78 1.15 7.29
C PRO A 67 0.06 0.30 6.35
N LYS A 68 1.31 0.03 6.75
CA LYS A 68 2.22 -0.85 6.01
C LYS A 68 1.58 -2.19 5.63
N THR A 69 0.88 -2.81 6.59
CA THR A 69 0.17 -4.08 6.40
C THR A 69 -0.93 -3.99 5.35
N ALA A 70 -1.66 -2.87 5.30
CA ALA A 70 -2.69 -2.65 4.29
C ALA A 70 -2.11 -2.47 2.89
N LEU A 71 -0.95 -1.83 2.78
CA LEU A 71 -0.24 -1.71 1.51
C LEU A 71 0.23 -3.08 1.00
N ALA A 72 0.90 -3.86 1.85
CA ALA A 72 1.36 -5.19 1.48
C ALA A 72 0.21 -6.13 1.12
N GLN A 73 -0.88 -6.09 1.88
CA GLN A 73 -2.08 -6.86 1.57
C GLN A 73 -2.63 -6.51 0.18
N TRP A 74 -2.78 -5.22 -0.11
CA TRP A 74 -3.32 -4.76 -1.39
C TRP A 74 -2.43 -5.18 -2.56
N VAL A 75 -1.11 -5.02 -2.46
CA VAL A 75 -0.18 -5.44 -3.52
C VAL A 75 -0.31 -6.94 -3.80
N ASN A 76 -0.29 -7.76 -2.76
CA ASN A 76 -0.44 -9.21 -2.87
C ASN A 76 -1.81 -9.63 -3.45
N GLU A 77 -2.88 -8.90 -3.14
CA GLU A 77 -4.19 -9.13 -3.75
C GLU A 77 -4.21 -8.73 -5.23
N THR A 78 -3.58 -7.61 -5.60
CA THR A 78 -3.50 -7.17 -6.99
C THR A 78 -2.58 -8.03 -7.86
N GLU A 79 -1.51 -8.59 -7.30
CA GLU A 79 -0.66 -9.57 -8.00
C GLU A 79 -1.43 -10.84 -8.32
N LYS A 80 -2.17 -11.39 -7.35
CA LYS A 80 -3.01 -12.58 -7.57
C LYS A 80 -4.09 -12.38 -8.62
N ILE A 81 -4.71 -11.20 -8.64
CA ILE A 81 -5.64 -10.82 -9.69
C ILE A 81 -4.90 -10.89 -11.04
N ASN A 82 -3.78 -10.19 -11.19
CA ASN A 82 -3.04 -10.19 -12.46
C ASN A 82 -2.54 -11.58 -12.88
N ASP A 83 -2.15 -12.44 -11.94
CA ASP A 83 -1.78 -13.83 -12.24
C ASP A 83 -2.95 -14.63 -12.79
N GLU A 84 -4.18 -14.45 -12.28
CA GLU A 84 -5.41 -15.09 -12.80
C GLU A 84 -5.77 -14.59 -14.22
N TRP A 85 -5.60 -13.30 -14.52
CA TRP A 85 -5.84 -12.74 -15.86
C TRP A 85 -4.79 -13.18 -16.89
N ILE A 86 -3.55 -13.46 -16.48
CA ILE A 86 -2.48 -13.94 -17.37
C ILE A 86 -2.72 -15.40 -17.82
N ILE A 87 -3.47 -16.19 -17.04
CA ILE A 87 -3.80 -17.58 -17.41
C ILE A 87 -4.89 -17.62 -18.49
N ASP A 88 -5.86 -16.71 -18.43
CA ASP A 88 -6.98 -16.65 -19.38
C ASP A 88 -6.59 -16.11 -20.77
N GLU A 89 -5.49 -15.36 -20.90
CA GLU A 89 -4.98 -14.92 -22.22
C GLU A 89 -4.13 -15.97 -22.95
N LYS A 90 -3.90 -17.15 -22.36
CA LYS A 90 -3.09 -18.24 -22.94
C LYS A 90 -3.89 -19.49 -23.34
N ASN A 91 -5.15 -19.33 -23.75
CA ASN A 91 -5.94 -20.43 -24.33
C ASN A 91 -6.52 -20.06 -25.71
#